data_AF-A0A839GFQ9-F1
#
_entry.id   AF-A0A839GFQ9-F1
#
_cell.length_a   1.000
_cell.length_b   1.000
_cell.length_c   1.000
_cell.angle_alpha   90.00
_cell.angle_beta   90.00
_cell.angle_gamma   90.00
#
_symmetry.space_group_name_H-M   'P 1'
#
loop_
_entity.id
_entity.type
_entity.pdbx_description
1 polymer ?
#
loop_
_entity_poly.entity_id
_entity_poly.type
_entity_poly.pdbx_seq_one_letter_code
_entity_poly.pdbx_strand_id
1 'polypeptide(L)' 'MRRRHQILLEAGWKLSFVPMYFLGFDISWLVMKEMYTSPYDQQPYTFSNAMRQESQRHPAVVASLGNTL' A
#
# COMPACT_ATOMS: atom_id res chain seq x y z
N MET A 1 -11.14 -3.62 -4.57
CA MET A 1 -10.09 -3.36 -3.55
C MET A 1 -9.15 -4.57 -3.37
N ARG A 2 -9.65 -5.76 -3.01
CA ARG A 2 -8.84 -6.95 -2.67
C ARG A 2 -7.78 -7.37 -3.72
N ARG A 3 -8.14 -7.38 -5.01
CA ARG A 3 -7.20 -7.71 -6.11
C ARG A 3 -5.98 -6.80 -6.15
N ARG A 4 -6.15 -5.49 -5.92
CA ARG A 4 -5.02 -4.56 -6.01
C ARG A 4 -4.02 -4.72 -4.86
N HIS A 5 -4.51 -5.16 -3.70
CA HIS A 5 -3.64 -5.50 -2.58
C HIS A 5 -2.84 -6.77 -2.88
N GLN A 6 -3.48 -7.77 -3.50
CA GLN A 6 -2.80 -9.00 -3.92
C GLN A 6 -1.64 -8.72 -4.87
N ILE A 7 -1.76 -7.77 -5.81
CA ILE A 7 -0.65 -7.39 -6.70
C ILE A 7 0.59 -6.97 -5.90
N LEU A 8 0.41 -6.09 -4.93
CA LEU A 8 1.54 -5.61 -4.11
C LEU A 8 2.14 -6.78 -3.32
N LEU A 9 1.31 -7.63 -2.73
CA LEU A 9 1.78 -8.81 -1.98
C LEU A 9 2.52 -9.81 -2.89
N GLU A 10 2.02 -10.08 -4.09
CA GLU A 10 2.65 -10.94 -5.09
C GLU A 10 3.97 -10.35 -5.61
N ALA A 11 4.05 -9.03 -5.74
CA ALA A 11 5.27 -8.30 -6.06
C ALA A 11 6.27 -8.24 -4.88
N GLY A 12 5.92 -8.82 -3.72
CA GLY A 12 6.80 -8.92 -2.55
C GLY A 12 6.70 -7.75 -1.57
N TRP A 13 5.73 -6.86 -1.73
CA TRP A 13 5.46 -5.81 -0.76
C TRP A 13 4.87 -6.40 0.52
N LYS A 14 5.29 -5.86 1.66
CA LYS A 14 4.81 -6.30 2.96
C LYS A 14 3.76 -5.34 3.50
N LEU A 15 2.59 -5.86 3.84
CA LEU A 15 1.56 -5.10 4.55
C LEU A 15 1.96 -4.95 6.02
N SER A 16 1.93 -3.72 6.51
CA SER A 16 2.15 -3.37 7.91
C SER A 16 1.08 -2.38 8.37
N PHE A 17 0.87 -2.32 9.68
CA PHE A 17 -0.08 -1.40 10.30
C PHE A 17 0.67 -0.55 11.31
N VAL A 18 0.57 0.77 11.16
CA VAL A 18 1.30 1.74 11.99
C VAL A 18 0.29 2.52 12.82
N PRO A 19 0.49 2.65 14.14
CA PRO A 19 -0.38 3.47 14.97
C PRO A 19 -0.28 4.94 14.58
N MET A 20 -1.42 5.60 14.43
CA MET A 20 -1.52 7.03 14.18
C MET A 20 -2.50 7.62 15.20
N TYR A 21 -2.03 8.63 15.93
CA TYR A 21 -2.84 9.35 16.91
C TYR A 21 -3.49 10.55 16.26
N PHE A 22 -4.81 10.65 16.40
CA PHE A 22 -5.56 11.86 16.09
C PHE A 22 -5.90 12.56 17.40
N LEU A 23 -5.24 13.70 17.63
CA LEU A 23 -5.54 14.59 18.75
C LEU A 23 -6.72 15.48 18.36
N GLY A 24 -7.92 15.12 18.82
CA GLY A 24 -9.07 16.03 18.85
C GLY A 24 -9.06 16.86 20.13
N PHE A 25 -9.72 18.03 20.12
CA PHE A 25 -9.71 19.00 21.21
C PHE A 25 -10.19 18.45 22.57
N ASP A 26 -10.99 17.36 22.59
CA ASP A 26 -11.46 16.68 23.82
C ASP A 26 -11.32 15.15 23.82
N ILE A 27 -10.98 14.52 22.69
CA ILE A 27 -10.88 13.06 22.54
C ILE A 27 -9.68 12.71 21.65
N SER A 28 -8.86 11.77 22.11
CA SER A 28 -7.77 11.18 21.31
C SER A 28 -8.21 9.84 20.74
N TRP A 29 -8.04 9.65 19.44
CA TRP A 29 -8.29 8.37 18.77
C TRP A 29 -6.97 7.74 18.33
N LEU A 30 -6.75 6.50 18.76
CA LEU A 30 -5.69 5.66 18.20
C LEU A 30 -6.25 4.89 17.01
N VAL A 31 -5.71 5.15 15.82
CA VAL A 31 -6.12 4.50 14.58
C VAL A 31 -4.94 3.75 13.98
N MET A 32 -5.18 2.54 13.49
CA MET A 32 -4.17 1.79 12.74
C MET A 32 -4.21 2.19 11.28
N LYS A 33 -3.09 2.68 10.75
CA LYS A 33 -2.95 3.04 9.34
C LYS A 33 -2.25 1.93 8.58
N GLU A 34 -2.88 1.48 7.50
CA GLU A 34 -2.29 0.55 6.54
C GLU A 34 -1.11 1.18 5.79
N MET A 35 0.01 0.47 5.78
CA MET A 35 1.22 0.83 5.06
C MET A 35 1.81 -0.38 4.34
N TYR A 36 2.48 -0.14 3.22
CA TYR A 36 3.15 -1.14 2.40
C TYR A 36 4.64 -0.88 2.42
N THR A 37 5.41 -1.81 2.96
CA THR A 37 6.87 -1.74 2.94
C THR A 37 7.36 -2.25 1.60
N SER A 38 8.14 -1.43 0.90
CA SER A 38 8.70 -1.80 -0.40
C SER A 38 9.77 -2.88 -0.25
N PRO A 39 9.78 -3.91 -1.13
CA PRO A 39 10.85 -4.89 -1.14
C PRO A 39 12.19 -4.30 -1.61
N TYR A 40 12.17 -3.12 -2.24
CA TYR A 40 13.34 -2.55 -2.91
C TYR A 40 14.19 -1.62 -2.04
N ASP A 41 13.53 -0.82 -1.20
CA ASP A 41 14.19 0.20 -0.37
C ASP A 41 13.85 0.05 1.13
N GLN A 42 12.99 -0.93 1.47
CA GLN A 42 12.48 -1.19 2.83
C GLN A 42 11.75 0.02 3.45
N GLN A 43 11.34 1.01 2.65
CA GLN A 43 10.60 2.17 3.13
C GLN A 43 9.08 1.89 3.14
N PRO A 44 8.34 2.49 4.09
CA PRO A 44 6.89 2.39 4.16
C PRO A 44 6.21 3.37 3.21
N TYR A 45 5.21 2.89 2.47
CA TYR A 45 4.41 3.68 1.54
C TYR A 45 2.91 3.49 1.80
N THR A 46 2.12 4.52 1.54
CA THR A 46 0.67 4.36 1.44
C THR A 46 0.32 3.49 0.24
N PHE A 47 -0.83 2.81 0.27
CA PHE A 47 -1.29 1.97 -0.84
C PHE A 47 -1.17 2.65 -2.22
N SER A 48 -1.63 3.90 -2.35
CA SER A 48 -1.56 4.65 -3.61
C SER A 48 -0.13 4.90 -4.08
N ASN A 49 0.80 5.18 -3.16
CA ASN A 49 2.21 5.38 -3.50
C ASN A 49 2.88 4.06 -3.86
N ALA A 50 2.59 2.97 -3.14
CA ALA A 50 3.09 1.64 -3.44
C ALA A 50 2.65 1.18 -4.84
N MET A 51 1.36 1.35 -5.18
CA MET A 51 0.85 1.06 -6.52
C MET A 51 1.51 1.90 -7.60
N ARG A 52 1.74 3.19 -7.35
CA ARG A 52 2.43 4.08 -8.29
C ARG A 52 3.87 3.62 -8.52
N GLN A 53 4.59 3.31 -7.45
CA GLN A 53 5.97 2.84 -7.54
C GLN A 53 6.06 1.49 -8.24
N GLU A 54 5.14 0.57 -7.97
CA GLU A 54 5.06 -0.72 -8.67
C GLU A 54 4.74 -0.52 -10.16
N SER A 55 3.81 0.37 -10.50
CA SER A 55 3.47 0.66 -11.91
C SER A 55 4.62 1.26 -12.71
N GLN A 56 5.49 2.03 -12.06
CA GLN A 56 6.69 2.61 -12.69
C GLN A 56 7.78 1.57 -12.91
N ARG A 57 7.92 0.60 -11.99
CA ARG A 57 8.97 -0.42 -12.06
C ARG A 57 8.57 -1.61 -12.91
N HIS A 58 7.33 -2.06 -12.77
CA HIS A 58 6.79 -3.23 -13.45
C HIS A 58 5.43 -2.91 -14.11
N PRO A 59 5.42 -2.14 -15.20
CA PRO A 59 4.19 -1.75 -15.87
C PRO A 59 3.37 -2.95 -16.37
N ALA A 60 4.01 -4.07 -16.72
CA ALA A 60 3.35 -5.30 -17.15
C ALA A 60 2.50 -5.96 -16.04
N VAL A 61 2.94 -5.86 -14.79
CA VAL A 61 2.23 -6.39 -13.61
C VAL A 61 0.95 -5.62 -13.34
N VAL A 62 0.93 -4.32 -13.68
CA VAL A 62 -0.26 -3.46 -13.56
C VAL A 62 -1.16 -3.55 -14.80
N ALA A 63 -0.58 -3.71 -15.99
CA ALA A 63 -1.30 -3.82 -17.26
C ALA A 63 -2.10 -5.13 -17.39
N SER A 64 -1.64 -6.23 -16.79
CA SER A 64 -2.36 -7.52 -16.76
C SER A 64 -3.77 -7.44 -16.14
N LEU A 65 -4.09 -6.36 -15.42
CA LEU A 65 -5.39 -6.13 -14.78
C LEU A 65 -6.33 -5.21 -15.57
N GLY A 66 -5.84 -4.51 -16.60
CA GLY A 66 -6.70 -3.74 -17.50
C GLY A 66 -7.51 -4.62 -18.45
N ASN A 67 -7.03 -5.84 -18.72
CA ASN A 67 -7.59 -6.80 -19.67
C ASN A 67 -8.57 -7.83 -19.06
N THR A 68 -8.98 -7.67 -17.79
CA THR A 68 -9.94 -8.56 -17.11
C THR A 68 -11.20 -7.83 -16.62
N LEU A 69 -11.65 -6.83 -17.40
CA LEU A 69 -12.99 -6.24 -17.29
C LEU A 69 -13.91 -6.82 -18.37
#